data_AF-A0A1Y2E7F5-F1
#
_entry.id   AF-A0A1Y2E7F5-F1
#
_cell.length_a   1.000
_cell.length_b   1.000
_cell.length_c   1.000
_cell.angle_alpha   90.00
_cell.angle_beta   90.00
_cell.angle_gamma   90.00
#
_symmetry.space_group_name_H-M   'P 1'
#
loop_
_entity.id
_entity.type
_entity.pdbx_description
1 polymer ?
#
loop_
_entity_poly.entity_id
_entity_poly.type
_entity_poly.pdbx_seq_one_letter_code
_entity_poly.pdbx_strand_id
1 'polypeptide(L)'
;MAKQKGSGSVQNRPIYSRLSYLYQAAAHLGSASNDQKIDATTKQALEDGAHSTASQTQKSESHVKQAMARNLLKELRAISHKTQIRISPAIKHTICKSCDTLLVEGDTCTSTVENKSKGGKKPWADVLVVKCKTCGGVKRFPVQAPRQKRRPHREAKAQEEQHQTMVQGENLEAMVQDKQPRAMVQGEQTQAMDTNDG
;
A
#
# COMPACT_ATOMS: atom_id res chain seq x y z
N MET A 1 30.52 -27.60 -11.76
CA MET A 1 30.21 -26.30 -11.13
C MET A 1 29.60 -25.38 -12.20
N ALA A 2 28.35 -24.96 -12.05
CA ALA A 2 27.67 -24.11 -13.02
C ALA A 2 28.14 -22.66 -12.88
N LYS A 3 28.81 -22.13 -13.91
CA LYS A 3 29.26 -20.75 -13.99
C LYS A 3 28.04 -19.83 -13.99
N GLN A 4 27.90 -18.99 -12.96
CA GLN A 4 26.85 -17.97 -12.91
C GLN A 4 26.97 -17.08 -14.14
N LYS A 5 25.95 -17.12 -15.01
CA LYS A 5 25.86 -16.25 -16.18
C LYS A 5 25.69 -14.82 -15.66
N GLY A 6 26.70 -13.98 -15.89
CA GLY A 6 26.66 -12.56 -15.52
C GLY A 6 25.34 -11.95 -15.96
N SER A 7 24.70 -11.20 -15.05
CA SER A 7 23.35 -10.67 -15.20
C SER A 7 23.12 -10.14 -16.61
N GLY A 8 22.26 -10.82 -17.36
CA GLY A 8 21.96 -10.48 -18.75
C GLY A 8 21.56 -9.01 -18.86
N SER A 9 22.11 -8.32 -19.85
CA SER A 9 21.75 -6.95 -20.17
C SER A 9 20.23 -6.82 -20.24
N VAL A 10 19.69 -5.78 -19.58
CA VAL A 10 18.26 -5.48 -19.61
C VAL A 10 17.86 -5.28 -21.07
N GLN A 11 17.03 -6.18 -21.58
CA GLN A 11 16.47 -6.07 -22.93
C GLN A 11 15.72 -4.74 -23.03
N ASN A 12 15.80 -4.09 -24.20
CA ASN A 12 15.16 -2.78 -24.43
C ASN A 12 15.68 -1.61 -23.57
N ARG A 13 16.96 -1.62 -23.17
CA ARG A 13 17.60 -0.52 -22.41
C ARG A 13 17.31 0.90 -22.96
N PRO A 14 17.34 1.16 -24.27
CA PRO A 14 17.01 2.49 -24.82
C PRO A 14 15.55 2.93 -24.58
N ILE A 15 14.62 1.98 -24.47
CA ILE A 15 13.22 2.30 -24.19
C ILE A 15 13.06 2.67 -22.72
N TYR A 16 13.70 1.92 -21.81
CA TYR A 16 13.70 2.28 -20.39
C TYR A 16 14.32 3.65 -20.14
N SER A 17 15.45 3.98 -20.79
CA SER A 17 16.05 5.31 -20.66
C SER A 17 15.10 6.42 -21.16
N ARG A 18 14.41 6.20 -22.29
CA ARG A 18 13.41 7.14 -22.80
C ARG A 18 12.25 7.34 -21.83
N LEU A 19 11.69 6.26 -21.28
CA LEU A 19 10.60 6.34 -20.30
C LEU A 19 11.03 7.11 -19.04
N SER A 20 12.23 6.82 -18.52
CA SER A 20 12.79 7.53 -17.36
C SER A 20 13.00 9.01 -17.64
N TYR A 21 13.56 9.35 -18.80
CA TYR A 21 13.79 10.73 -19.20
C TYR A 21 12.48 11.52 -19.34
N LEU A 22 11.46 10.94 -20.00
CA LEU A 22 10.16 11.59 -20.14
C LEU A 22 9.50 11.87 -18.78
N TYR A 23 9.61 10.92 -17.84
CA TYR A 23 9.09 11.12 -16.49
C TYR A 23 9.84 12.22 -15.75
N GLN A 24 11.17 12.20 -15.77
CA GLN A 24 12.01 13.19 -15.11
C GLN A 24 11.79 14.61 -15.66
N ALA A 25 11.72 14.75 -16.99
CA ALA A 25 11.44 16.02 -17.65
C ALA A 25 10.04 16.55 -17.25
N ALA A 26 9.02 15.69 -17.24
CA ALA A 26 7.68 16.07 -16.80
C ALA A 26 7.65 16.49 -15.32
N ALA A 27 8.36 15.77 -14.45
CA ALA A 27 8.48 16.09 -13.03
C ALA A 27 9.16 17.45 -12.82
N HIS A 28 10.26 17.72 -13.53
CA HIS A 28 10.97 19.00 -13.46
C HIS A 28 10.08 20.18 -13.90
N LEU A 29 9.37 20.04 -15.01
CA LEU A 29 8.43 21.06 -15.49
C LEU A 29 7.25 21.28 -14.55
N GLY A 30 6.79 20.22 -13.87
CA GLY A 30 5.75 20.30 -12.84
C GLY A 30 6.23 21.02 -11.58
N SER A 31 7.38 20.63 -11.04
CA SER A 31 7.93 21.17 -9.78
C SER A 31 8.44 22.60 -9.91
N ALA A 32 8.99 23.01 -11.06
CA ALA A 32 9.51 24.37 -11.27
C ALA A 32 8.45 25.49 -11.14
N SER A 33 7.16 25.14 -11.16
CA SER A 33 6.08 26.08 -10.86
C SER A 33 5.96 26.41 -9.36
N ASN A 34 6.47 25.55 -8.48
CA ASN A 34 6.38 25.69 -7.04
C ASN A 34 7.54 26.51 -6.45
N ASP A 35 8.77 26.32 -6.97
CA ASP A 35 9.97 27.03 -6.50
C ASP A 35 9.85 28.56 -6.69
N GLN A 36 9.27 29.00 -7.80
CA GLN A 36 9.01 30.42 -8.08
C GLN A 36 8.09 31.08 -7.03
N LYS A 37 7.21 30.30 -6.38
CA LYS A 37 6.24 30.82 -5.40
C LYS A 37 6.90 31.06 -4.03
N ILE A 38 7.89 30.25 -3.67
CA ILE A 38 8.63 30.36 -2.41
C ILE A 38 9.59 31.57 -2.46
N ASP A 39 10.30 31.75 -3.58
CA ASP A 39 11.20 32.90 -3.77
C ASP A 39 10.45 34.23 -3.86
N ALA A 40 9.27 34.26 -4.48
CA ALA A 40 8.44 35.47 -4.55
C ALA A 40 7.92 35.90 -3.17
N THR A 41 7.53 34.94 -2.31
CA THR A 41 7.04 35.23 -0.95
C THR A 41 8.15 35.79 -0.05
N THR A 42 9.40 35.36 -0.25
CA THR A 42 10.56 35.84 0.53
C THR A 42 11.01 37.23 0.08
N LYS A 43 10.87 37.57 -1.21
CA LYS A 43 11.21 38.90 -1.75
C LYS A 43 10.14 39.96 -1.52
N GLN A 44 8.87 39.56 -1.35
CA GLN A 44 7.78 40.49 -1.02
C GLN A 44 7.82 41.06 0.41
N ALA A 45 8.67 40.53 1.30
CA ALA A 45 8.85 41.08 2.64
C ALA A 45 9.80 42.30 2.72
N LEU A 46 10.41 42.73 1.60
CA LEU A 46 11.43 43.79 1.59
C LEU A 46 11.13 44.98 0.68
N GLU A 47 10.10 44.96 -0.18
CA GLU A 47 9.85 46.04 -1.14
C GLU A 47 8.35 46.35 -1.28
N ASP A 48 7.88 47.31 -0.48
CA ASP A 48 6.58 47.97 -0.68
C ASP A 48 6.70 48.97 -1.84
N GLY A 49 6.21 48.57 -3.01
CA GLY A 49 5.74 49.50 -4.04
C GLY A 49 6.41 49.37 -5.41
N ALA A 50 5.84 48.54 -6.29
CA ALA A 50 5.62 48.86 -7.72
C ALA A 50 4.89 47.71 -8.48
N HIS A 51 3.63 47.98 -8.87
CA HIS A 51 2.90 47.52 -10.05
C HIS A 51 2.96 46.05 -10.55
N SER A 52 1.95 45.28 -10.12
CA SER A 52 0.92 44.47 -10.83
C SER A 52 1.08 43.81 -12.22
N THR A 53 2.08 44.09 -13.05
CA THR A 53 2.17 43.51 -14.43
C THR A 53 2.92 42.17 -14.50
N ALA A 54 3.83 41.88 -13.56
CA ALA A 54 4.60 40.62 -13.55
C ALA A 54 3.77 39.37 -13.23
N SER A 55 2.67 39.52 -12.47
CA SER A 55 1.83 38.39 -12.01
C SER A 55 1.04 37.71 -13.13
N GLN A 56 0.68 38.42 -14.20
CA GLN A 56 -0.06 37.81 -15.33
C GLN A 56 0.84 36.93 -16.20
N THR A 57 2.09 37.34 -16.42
CA THR A 57 3.07 36.59 -17.23
C THR A 57 3.53 35.30 -16.55
N GLN A 58 3.68 35.30 -15.23
CA GLN A 58 4.06 34.09 -14.49
C GLN A 58 2.97 33.01 -14.49
N LYS A 59 1.70 33.42 -14.47
CA LYS A 59 0.58 32.47 -14.50
C LYS A 59 0.45 31.79 -15.86
N SER A 60 0.71 32.51 -16.96
CA SER A 60 0.68 31.92 -18.31
C SER A 60 1.84 30.94 -18.52
N GLU A 61 3.04 31.25 -18.04
CA GLU A 61 4.22 30.37 -18.14
C GLU A 61 4.03 29.06 -17.36
N SER A 62 3.49 29.13 -16.14
CA SER A 62 3.19 27.93 -15.33
C SER A 62 2.20 27.00 -16.02
N HIS A 63 1.15 27.55 -16.65
CA HIS A 63 0.15 26.77 -17.38
C HIS A 63 0.76 26.09 -18.62
N VAL A 64 1.65 26.79 -19.33
CA VAL A 64 2.38 26.21 -20.47
C VAL A 64 3.29 25.06 -20.02
N LYS A 65 4.05 25.23 -18.93
CA LYS A 65 4.89 24.16 -18.35
C LYS A 65 4.05 22.95 -17.94
N GLN A 66 2.89 23.16 -17.32
CA GLN A 66 1.95 22.09 -16.96
C GLN A 66 1.35 21.39 -18.19
N ALA A 67 1.07 22.13 -19.28
CA ALA A 67 0.64 21.54 -20.54
C ALA A 67 1.74 20.66 -21.18
N MET A 68 2.99 21.14 -21.18
CA MET A 68 4.13 20.35 -21.66
C MET A 68 4.36 19.09 -20.83
N ALA A 69 4.32 19.20 -19.50
CA ALA A 69 4.46 18.05 -18.60
C ALA A 69 3.40 16.96 -18.88
N ARG A 70 2.14 17.36 -19.13
CA ARG A 70 1.06 16.43 -19.52
C ARG A 70 1.36 15.72 -20.84
N ASN A 71 1.87 16.43 -21.84
CA ASN A 71 2.21 15.85 -23.14
C ASN A 71 3.32 14.80 -23.00
N LEU A 72 4.36 15.08 -22.21
CA LEU A 72 5.44 14.12 -21.94
C LEU A 72 4.93 12.85 -21.23
N LEU A 73 4.01 12.99 -20.27
CA LEU A 73 3.41 11.84 -19.58
C LEU A 73 2.46 11.03 -20.47
N LYS A 74 1.75 11.70 -21.39
CA LYS A 74 0.97 11.04 -22.43
C LYS A 74 1.86 10.21 -23.36
N GLU A 75 3.00 10.75 -23.78
CA GLU A 75 4.00 10.02 -24.55
C GLU A 75 4.57 8.82 -23.77
N LEU A 76 4.92 9.01 -22.50
CA LEU A 76 5.39 7.95 -21.62
C LEU A 76 4.40 6.78 -21.57
N ARG A 77 3.10 7.08 -21.39
CA ARG A 77 2.05 6.05 -21.38
C ARG A 77 1.91 5.38 -22.74
N ALA A 78 1.92 6.14 -23.83
CA ALA A 78 1.82 5.61 -25.19
C ALA A 78 2.99 4.67 -25.52
N ILE A 79 4.23 5.05 -25.17
CA ILE A 79 5.43 4.23 -25.37
C ILE A 79 5.36 2.97 -24.51
N SER A 80 4.99 3.07 -23.24
CA SER A 80 4.81 1.92 -22.35
C SER A 80 3.80 0.91 -22.92
N HIS A 81 2.68 1.38 -23.45
CA HIS A 81 1.66 0.51 -24.05
C HIS A 81 2.18 -0.14 -25.34
N LYS A 82 2.78 0.65 -26.25
CA LYS A 82 3.31 0.15 -27.53
C LYS A 82 4.42 -0.87 -27.35
N THR A 83 5.28 -0.68 -26.36
CA THR A 83 6.43 -1.56 -26.07
C THR A 83 6.12 -2.66 -25.07
N GLN A 84 4.88 -2.74 -24.58
CA GLN A 84 4.41 -3.67 -23.55
C GLN A 84 5.26 -3.67 -22.26
N ILE A 85 5.93 -2.55 -21.97
CA ILE A 85 6.74 -2.37 -20.75
C ILE A 85 5.83 -1.92 -19.60
N ARG A 86 5.92 -2.64 -18.48
CA ARG A 86 5.16 -2.30 -17.27
C ARG A 86 5.85 -1.17 -16.51
N ILE A 87 5.18 -0.02 -16.41
CA ILE A 87 5.61 1.08 -15.54
C ILE A 87 5.43 0.67 -14.07
N SER A 88 6.38 1.09 -13.22
CA SER A 88 6.32 0.84 -11.78
C SER A 88 5.05 1.44 -11.14
N PRO A 89 4.48 0.81 -10.10
CA PRO A 89 3.32 1.35 -9.40
C PRO A 89 3.58 2.75 -8.84
N ALA A 90 4.78 3.02 -8.32
CA ALA A 90 5.15 4.33 -7.78
C ALA A 90 4.97 5.46 -8.81
N ILE A 91 5.49 5.29 -10.02
CA ILE A 91 5.31 6.25 -11.12
C ILE A 91 3.84 6.33 -11.55
N LYS A 92 3.14 5.19 -11.64
CA LYS A 92 1.71 5.22 -11.99
C LYS A 92 0.87 5.91 -10.93
N HIS A 93 1.27 5.92 -9.67
CA HIS A 93 0.54 6.61 -8.60
C HIS A 93 0.65 8.13 -8.75
N THR A 94 1.78 8.64 -9.25
CA THR A 94 1.99 10.07 -9.50
C THR A 94 1.36 10.60 -10.79
N ILE A 95 0.83 9.77 -11.69
CA ILE A 95 0.26 10.24 -12.99
C ILE A 95 -1.25 10.04 -13.06
N CYS A 96 -2.05 11.09 -13.31
CA CYS A 96 -3.50 10.97 -13.42
C CYS A 96 -3.94 9.94 -14.48
N LYS A 97 -4.94 9.12 -14.16
CA LYS A 97 -5.45 8.08 -15.09
C LYS A 97 -6.13 8.69 -16.32
N SER A 98 -6.87 9.78 -16.16
CA SER A 98 -7.70 10.31 -17.25
C SER A 98 -6.97 11.31 -18.15
N CYS A 99 -6.23 12.26 -17.55
CA CYS A 99 -5.66 13.41 -18.27
C CYS A 99 -4.12 13.49 -18.21
N ASP A 100 -3.45 12.43 -17.73
CA ASP A 100 -1.99 12.33 -17.67
C ASP A 100 -1.28 13.44 -16.88
N THR A 101 -2.00 14.20 -16.06
CA THR A 101 -1.43 15.25 -15.21
C THR A 101 -0.61 14.64 -14.08
N LEU A 102 0.59 15.17 -13.86
CA LEU A 102 1.42 14.82 -12.70
C LEU A 102 0.70 15.28 -11.43
N LEU A 103 0.47 14.35 -10.51
CA LEU A 103 -0.21 14.55 -9.24
C LEU A 103 0.83 14.95 -8.19
N VAL A 104 0.90 16.25 -7.93
CA VAL A 104 1.72 16.88 -6.89
C VAL A 104 0.78 17.34 -5.79
N GLU A 105 1.00 16.85 -4.57
CA GLU A 105 0.17 17.17 -3.42
C GLU A 105 0.19 18.68 -3.14
N GLY A 106 -0.97 19.23 -2.80
CA GLY A 106 -1.12 20.67 -2.55
C GLY A 106 -1.30 21.51 -3.81
N ASP A 107 -0.68 21.13 -4.93
CA ASP A 107 -0.75 21.90 -6.18
C ASP A 107 -1.77 21.33 -7.17
N THR A 108 -1.45 20.26 -7.89
CA THR A 108 -2.31 19.68 -8.94
C THR A 108 -3.28 18.61 -8.42
N CYS A 109 -3.06 18.09 -7.21
CA CYS A 109 -3.95 17.13 -6.58
C CYS A 109 -4.25 17.46 -5.11
N THR A 110 -5.31 16.84 -4.61
CA THR A 110 -5.70 16.85 -3.20
C THR A 110 -5.69 15.41 -2.69
N SER A 111 -4.97 15.16 -1.59
CA SER A 111 -4.93 13.89 -0.89
C SER A 111 -5.78 14.01 0.39
N THR A 112 -6.72 13.08 0.57
CA THR A 112 -7.57 13.00 1.76
C THR A 112 -7.74 11.54 2.15
N VAL A 113 -7.79 11.24 3.45
CA VAL A 113 -8.07 9.88 3.93
C VAL A 113 -9.55 9.77 4.24
N GLU A 114 -10.24 8.88 3.54
CA GLU A 114 -11.66 8.58 3.75
C GLU A 114 -11.81 7.19 4.39
N ASN A 115 -12.65 7.08 5.42
CA ASN A 115 -13.08 5.79 5.98
C ASN A 115 -14.60 5.64 5.82
N LYS A 116 -15.02 4.81 4.87
CA LYS A 116 -16.45 4.55 4.57
C LYS A 116 -17.05 3.40 5.38
N SER A 117 -16.32 2.89 6.37
CA SER A 117 -16.90 1.90 7.29
C SER A 117 -17.97 2.55 8.17
N LYS A 118 -18.89 1.73 8.70
CA LYS A 118 -19.98 2.19 9.57
C LYS A 118 -19.40 2.97 10.77
N GLY A 119 -19.48 4.31 10.71
CA GLY A 119 -18.95 5.22 11.73
C GLY A 119 -17.42 5.25 11.85
N GLY A 120 -16.67 4.90 10.80
CA GLY A 120 -15.19 4.94 10.83
C GLY A 120 -14.53 3.92 11.77
N LYS A 121 -15.29 2.94 12.26
CA LYS A 121 -14.85 2.01 13.33
C LYS A 121 -13.78 1.01 12.89
N LYS A 122 -13.61 0.78 11.59
CA LYS A 122 -12.65 -0.21 11.06
C LYS A 122 -11.40 0.51 10.57
N PRO A 123 -10.27 0.47 11.30
CA PRO A 123 -9.06 1.19 10.91
C PRO A 123 -8.46 0.64 9.59
N TRP A 124 -8.59 -0.66 9.31
CA TRP A 124 -8.13 -1.25 8.04
C TRP A 124 -8.95 -0.81 6.81
N ALA A 125 -10.05 -0.08 7.01
CA ALA A 125 -10.89 0.45 5.92
C ALA A 125 -10.50 1.88 5.51
N ASP A 126 -9.39 2.42 6.03
CA ASP A 126 -8.85 3.72 5.63
C ASP A 126 -8.33 3.67 4.18
N VAL A 127 -8.85 4.60 3.36
CA VAL A 127 -8.50 4.74 1.95
C VAL A 127 -7.99 6.14 1.69
N LEU A 128 -6.74 6.26 1.23
CA LEU A 128 -6.18 7.48 0.69
C LEU A 128 -6.79 7.76 -0.68
N VAL A 129 -7.56 8.84 -0.75
CA VAL A 129 -8.22 9.34 -1.95
C VAL A 129 -7.41 10.51 -2.49
N VAL A 130 -6.82 10.32 -3.68
CA VAL A 130 -6.08 11.36 -4.41
C VAL A 130 -6.95 11.84 -5.56
N LYS A 131 -7.45 13.08 -5.46
CA LYS A 131 -8.29 13.73 -6.48
C LYS A 131 -7.47 14.73 -7.29
N CYS A 132 -7.49 14.57 -8.61
CA CYS A 132 -6.88 15.51 -9.55
C CYS A 132 -7.71 16.79 -9.64
N LYS A 133 -7.08 17.96 -9.47
CA LYS A 133 -7.76 19.25 -9.59
C LYS A 133 -8.04 19.65 -11.05
N THR A 134 -7.29 19.10 -12.00
CA THR A 134 -7.43 19.43 -13.44
C THR A 134 -8.64 18.77 -14.10
N CYS A 135 -8.87 17.47 -13.86
CA CYS A 135 -9.98 16.73 -14.50
C CYS A 135 -10.98 16.12 -13.51
N GLY A 136 -10.75 16.24 -12.20
CA GLY A 136 -11.60 15.64 -11.17
C GLY A 136 -11.41 14.13 -10.97
N GLY A 137 -10.55 13.48 -11.75
CA GLY A 137 -10.29 12.04 -11.64
C GLY A 137 -9.75 11.65 -10.26
N VAL A 138 -10.22 10.51 -9.75
CA VAL A 138 -9.93 10.06 -8.38
C VAL A 138 -9.16 8.74 -8.39
N LYS A 139 -8.09 8.66 -7.60
CA LYS A 139 -7.40 7.41 -7.26
C LYS A 139 -7.62 7.07 -5.80
N ARG A 140 -7.67 5.77 -5.50
CA ARG A 140 -7.94 5.25 -4.16
C ARG A 140 -6.88 4.22 -3.81
N PHE A 141 -6.24 4.39 -2.66
CA PHE A 141 -5.21 3.50 -2.15
C PHE A 141 -5.55 3.08 -0.73
N PRO A 142 -5.70 1.78 -0.43
CA PRO A 142 -5.87 1.34 0.95
C PRO A 142 -4.57 1.62 1.74
N VAL A 143 -4.70 2.24 2.92
CA VAL A 143 -3.52 2.67 3.72
C VAL A 143 -3.15 1.61 4.76
N GLN A 144 -4.15 1.15 5.53
CA GLN A 144 -3.95 0.27 6.68
C GLN A 144 -4.40 -1.18 6.40
N ALA A 145 -4.81 -1.50 5.17
CA ALA A 145 -5.23 -2.85 4.84
C ALA A 145 -4.00 -3.76 4.70
N PRO A 146 -3.88 -4.84 5.48
CA PRO A 146 -2.78 -5.78 5.31
C PRO A 146 -2.83 -6.35 3.90
N ARG A 147 -1.67 -6.34 3.21
CA ARG A 147 -1.59 -6.87 1.85
C ARG A 147 -1.91 -8.36 1.88
N GLN A 148 -2.93 -8.76 1.12
CA GLN A 148 -3.30 -10.17 1.02
C GLN A 148 -2.09 -10.99 0.53
N LYS A 149 -1.69 -11.99 1.31
CA LYS A 149 -0.59 -12.89 0.96
C LYS A 149 -0.90 -13.64 -0.34
N ARG A 150 0.14 -13.92 -1.13
CA ARG A 150 0.04 -14.73 -2.35
C ARG A 150 -0.45 -16.13 -2.00
N ARG A 151 -1.15 -16.78 -2.94
CA ARG A 151 -1.76 -18.12 -2.78
C ARG A 151 -0.89 -19.15 -2.02
N PRO A 152 0.39 -19.40 -2.36
CA PRO A 152 1.18 -20.41 -1.65
C PRO A 152 1.40 -20.08 -0.16
N HIS A 153 1.58 -18.80 0.18
CA HIS A 153 1.71 -18.35 1.56
C HIS A 153 0.39 -18.29 2.33
N ARG A 154 -0.75 -18.35 1.62
CA ARG A 154 -2.07 -18.44 2.23
C ARG A 154 -2.40 -19.88 2.58
N GLU A 155 -2.09 -20.81 1.66
CA GLU A 155 -2.27 -22.25 1.85
C GLU A 155 -1.37 -22.75 2.99
N ALA A 156 -0.10 -22.35 3.03
CA ALA A 156 0.81 -22.67 4.15
C ALA A 156 0.31 -22.15 5.50
N LYS A 157 -0.20 -20.90 5.56
CA LYS A 157 -0.77 -20.34 6.80
C LYS A 157 -2.02 -21.09 7.26
N ALA A 158 -2.88 -21.50 6.33
CA ALA A 158 -4.07 -22.27 6.64
C ALA A 158 -3.70 -23.66 7.18
N GLN A 159 -2.65 -24.29 6.65
CA GLN A 159 -2.13 -25.56 7.15
C GLN A 159 -1.45 -25.43 8.52
N GLU A 160 -0.68 -24.37 8.76
CA GLU A 160 -0.11 -24.06 10.08
C GLU A 160 -1.19 -23.83 11.14
N GLU A 161 -2.25 -23.09 10.81
CA GLU A 161 -3.39 -22.84 11.71
C GLU A 161 -4.19 -24.13 11.99
N GLN A 162 -4.34 -25.01 10.99
CA GLN A 162 -4.96 -26.33 11.15
C GLN A 162 -4.10 -27.27 12.01
N HIS A 163 -2.78 -27.29 11.80
CA HIS A 163 -1.88 -28.13 12.58
C HIS A 163 -1.81 -27.67 14.05
N GLN A 164 -1.77 -26.34 14.29
CA GLN A 164 -1.80 -25.80 15.64
C GLN A 164 -3.11 -26.10 16.38
N THR A 165 -4.25 -26.10 15.69
CA THR A 165 -5.54 -26.44 16.30
C THR A 165 -5.66 -27.94 16.61
N MET A 166 -5.11 -28.82 15.77
CA MET A 166 -5.03 -30.26 16.08
C MET A 166 -4.11 -30.56 17.28
N VAL A 167 -2.92 -29.96 17.34
CA VAL A 167 -1.97 -30.14 18.45
C VAL A 167 -2.52 -29.60 19.78
N GLN A 168 -3.37 -28.56 19.75
CA GLN A 168 -4.05 -28.04 20.95
C GLN A 168 -5.18 -28.97 21.42
N GLY A 169 -5.92 -29.59 20.50
CA GLY A 169 -6.96 -30.58 20.83
C GLY A 169 -6.38 -31.83 21.50
N GLU A 170 -5.29 -32.36 20.94
CA GLU A 170 -4.59 -33.54 21.47
C GLU A 170 -4.01 -33.30 22.87
N ASN A 171 -3.44 -32.11 23.13
CA ASN A 171 -2.95 -31.74 24.47
C ASN A 171 -4.08 -31.58 25.51
N LEU A 172 -5.28 -31.13 25.10
CA LEU A 172 -6.44 -31.07 25.99
C LEU A 172 -7.00 -32.47 26.31
N GLU A 173 -7.06 -33.38 25.33
CA GLU A 173 -7.48 -34.77 25.57
C GLU A 173 -6.50 -35.51 26.49
N ALA A 174 -5.18 -35.32 26.30
CA ALA A 174 -4.16 -35.90 27.17
C ALA A 174 -4.29 -35.39 28.62
N MET A 175 -4.61 -34.11 28.83
CA MET A 175 -4.77 -33.53 30.18
C MET A 175 -6.07 -33.97 30.89
N VAL A 176 -7.08 -34.46 30.16
CA VAL A 176 -8.33 -34.99 30.72
C VAL A 176 -8.17 -36.45 31.17
N GLN A 177 -7.32 -37.25 30.51
CA GLN A 177 -7.14 -38.67 30.81
C GLN A 177 -6.31 -38.94 32.08
N ASP A 178 -5.45 -38.02 32.50
CA ASP A 178 -4.64 -38.14 33.73
C ASP A 178 -5.42 -37.88 35.04
N LYS A 179 -6.68 -37.45 34.98
CA LYS A 179 -7.57 -37.33 36.15
C LYS A 179 -8.38 -38.61 36.38
N GLN A 180 -7.72 -39.76 36.55
CA GLN A 180 -8.40 -40.94 37.09
C GLN A 180 -8.54 -40.83 38.62
N PRO A 181 -9.72 -41.08 39.23
CA PRO A 181 -9.88 -41.03 40.67
C PRO A 181 -9.13 -42.20 41.33
N ARG A 182 -8.28 -41.87 42.31
CA ARG A 182 -7.49 -42.82 43.11
C ARG A 182 -8.44 -43.75 43.89
N ALA A 183 -8.57 -45.00 43.46
CA ALA A 183 -9.48 -45.98 44.07
C ALA A 183 -9.09 -46.29 45.52
N MET A 184 -10.08 -46.22 46.43
CA MET A 184 -9.97 -46.60 47.84
C MET A 184 -9.86 -48.13 47.97
N VAL A 185 -8.83 -48.60 48.68
CA VAL A 185 -8.61 -50.00 49.04
C VAL A 185 -9.61 -50.38 50.13
N GLN A 186 -10.53 -51.29 49.83
CA GLN A 186 -11.45 -51.87 50.82
C GLN A 186 -10.77 -53.07 51.49
N GLY A 187 -10.67 -53.00 52.82
CA GLY A 187 -10.41 -54.15 53.67
C GLY A 187 -11.27 -54.01 54.90
N GLU A 188 -12.24 -54.92 55.08
CA GLU A 188 -12.85 -55.18 56.38
C GLU A 188 -13.42 -56.59 56.40
N GLN A 189 -12.83 -57.40 57.28
CA GLN A 189 -13.28 -58.72 57.70
C GLN A 189 -14.49 -58.54 58.63
N THR A 190 -15.47 -59.43 58.57
CA THR A 190 -16.26 -59.79 59.76
C THR A 190 -16.56 -61.29 59.76
N GLN A 191 -16.03 -61.97 60.78
CA GLN A 191 -16.54 -63.23 61.32
C GLN A 191 -17.83 -62.95 62.07
N ALA A 192 -18.81 -63.85 61.99
CA ALA A 192 -19.82 -64.02 63.04
C ALA A 192 -20.20 -65.51 63.12
N MET A 193 -19.91 -66.08 64.28
CA MET A 193 -20.36 -67.37 64.78
C MET A 193 -21.79 -67.26 65.34
N ASP A 194 -22.31 -68.39 65.87
CA ASP A 194 -23.51 -68.62 66.68
C ASP A 194 -24.70 -69.27 65.93
N THR A 195 -25.02 -70.56 66.14
CA THR A 195 -25.73 -71.21 67.30
C THR A 195 -27.12 -70.59 67.52
N ASN A 196 -28.24 -71.24 67.80
CA ASN A 196 -28.72 -72.60 68.11
C ASN A 196 -30.28 -72.53 68.11
N ASP A 197 -30.94 -73.66 68.40
CA ASP A 197 -32.35 -73.84 68.83
C ASP A 197 -33.40 -73.85 67.70
N GLY A 198 -34.30 -74.84 67.62
CA GLY A 198 -34.61 -76.00 68.44
C GLY A 198 -35.80 -76.74 67.84
#